data_AF-A0A329KSL8-F1
#
_entry.id   AF-A0A329KSL8-F1
#
_cell.length_a   1.000
_cell.length_b   1.000
_cell.length_c   1.000
_cell.angle_alpha   90.00
_cell.angle_beta   90.00
_cell.angle_gamma   90.00
#
_symmetry.space_group_name_H-M   'P 1'
#
loop_
_entity.id
_entity.type
_entity.pdbx_description
1 polymer ?
#
loop_
_entity_poly.entity_id
_entity_poly.type
_entity_poly.pdbx_seq_one_letter_code
_entity_poly.pdbx_strand_id
1 'polypeptide(L)'
;MIPASKSRYGPVTFGVAVLHVFVVEFSTWLFMPYSIVFVLPVVLIYMAVAALVAQASGTMGQIGRGMLVGSLSGPLSLLVFGALWAIAHAIGPL
;
A
#
# COMPACT_ATOMS: atom_id res chain seq x y z
N MET A 1 33.04 -0.60 19.84
CA MET A 1 32.07 0.07 18.95
C MET A 1 31.16 -1.00 18.37
N ILE A 2 29.88 -1.03 18.74
CA ILE A 2 28.88 -1.92 18.12
C ILE A 2 28.60 -1.32 16.72
N PRO A 3 28.70 -2.08 15.62
CA PRO A 3 28.38 -1.53 14.31
C PRO A 3 26.93 -1.06 14.33
N ALA A 4 26.69 0.19 13.90
CA ALA A 4 25.34 0.68 13.69
C ALA A 4 24.62 -0.32 12.79
N SER A 5 23.64 -1.05 13.33
CA SER A 5 22.85 -1.98 12.54
C SER A 5 22.31 -1.20 11.35
N LYS A 6 22.61 -1.61 10.11
CA LYS A 6 22.01 -0.99 8.92
C LYS A 6 20.49 -1.03 9.11
N SER A 7 19.89 0.13 9.39
CA SER A 7 18.49 0.22 9.78
C SER A 7 17.61 -0.48 8.74
N ARG A 8 16.70 -1.34 9.21
CA ARG A 8 15.78 -2.11 8.36
C ARG A 8 14.87 -1.19 7.54
N TYR A 9 14.55 -0.02 8.09
CA TYR A 9 13.78 1.04 7.43
C TYR A 9 14.65 2.30 7.32
N GLY A 10 14.53 3.03 6.21
CA GLY A 10 15.31 4.24 5.98
C GLY A 10 14.62 5.20 5.02
N PRO A 11 15.29 6.31 4.64
CA PRO A 11 14.74 7.31 3.73
C PRO A 11 14.26 6.73 2.39
N VAL A 12 14.96 5.69 1.89
CA VAL A 12 14.56 4.98 0.67
C VAL A 12 13.20 4.29 0.86
N THR A 13 12.99 3.60 1.98
CA THR A 13 11.69 2.98 2.29
C THR A 13 10.58 4.02 2.29
N PHE A 14 10.80 5.18 2.92
CA PHE A 14 9.82 6.25 2.97
C PHE A 14 9.48 6.79 1.58
N GLY A 15 10.50 7.16 0.79
CA GLY A 15 10.28 7.69 -0.57
C GLY A 15 9.56 6.69 -1.47
N VAL A 16 9.94 5.41 -1.40
CA VAL A 16 9.27 4.35 -2.15
C VAL A 16 7.83 4.16 -1.69
N ALA A 17 7.56 4.20 -0.38
CA ALA A 17 6.22 4.08 0.16
C ALA A 17 5.32 5.22 -0.33
N VAL A 18 5.76 6.48 -0.24
CA VAL A 18 4.99 7.65 -0.71
C VAL A 18 4.66 7.54 -2.18
N LEU A 19 5.63 7.17 -3.02
CA LEU A 19 5.39 6.96 -4.45
C LEU A 19 4.33 5.88 -4.71
N HIS A 20 4.41 4.76 -3.98
CA HIS A 20 3.45 3.68 -4.14
C HIS A 20 2.06 4.05 -3.63
N VAL A 21 1.95 4.79 -2.52
CA VAL A 21 0.67 5.34 -2.06
C VAL A 21 0.05 6.18 -3.16
N PHE A 22 0.80 7.10 -3.77
CA PHE A 22 0.29 7.94 -4.85
C PHE A 22 -0.23 7.11 -6.03
N VAL A 23 0.56 6.17 -6.54
CA VAL A 23 0.18 5.35 -7.70
C VAL A 23 -1.04 4.48 -7.39
N VAL A 24 -1.05 3.83 -6.24
CA VAL A 24 -2.11 2.88 -5.85
C VAL A 24 -3.41 3.61 -5.55
N GLU A 25 -3.38 4.71 -4.80
CA GLU A 25 -4.58 5.51 -4.55
C GLU A 25 -5.10 6.15 -5.84
N PHE A 26 -4.22 6.77 -6.64
CA PHE A 26 -4.63 7.36 -7.91
C PHE A 26 -5.33 6.34 -8.81
N SER A 27 -4.75 5.15 -8.95
CA SER A 27 -5.35 4.07 -9.74
C SER A 27 -6.65 3.57 -9.12
N THR A 28 -6.68 3.36 -7.81
CA THR A 28 -7.88 2.89 -7.09
C THR A 28 -9.06 3.81 -7.33
N TRP A 29 -8.86 5.12 -7.19
CA TRP A 29 -9.92 6.11 -7.35
C TRP A 29 -10.25 6.43 -8.81
N LEU A 30 -9.26 6.44 -9.71
CA LEU A 30 -9.49 6.63 -11.15
C LEU A 30 -10.41 5.55 -11.74
N PHE A 31 -10.28 4.31 -11.25
CA PHE A 31 -11.07 3.18 -11.73
C PHE A 31 -12.28 2.83 -10.85
N MET A 32 -12.63 3.64 -9.84
CA MET A 32 -13.86 3.39 -9.05
C MET A 32 -15.11 3.43 -9.95
N PRO A 33 -16.08 2.50 -9.77
CA PRO A 33 -16.14 1.42 -8.76
C PRO A 33 -15.45 0.11 -9.18
N TYR A 34 -14.95 0.01 -10.41
CA TYR A 34 -14.34 -1.20 -10.97
C TYR A 34 -12.97 -1.56 -10.39
N SER A 35 -12.41 -0.71 -9.53
CA SER A 35 -11.14 -0.94 -8.84
C SER A 35 -11.12 -2.25 -8.05
N ILE A 36 -12.24 -2.69 -7.48
CA ILE A 36 -12.35 -3.97 -6.76
C ILE A 36 -12.07 -5.17 -7.69
N VAL A 37 -12.47 -5.07 -8.96
CA VAL A 37 -12.36 -6.16 -9.93
C VAL A 37 -11.00 -6.17 -10.64
N PHE A 38 -10.43 -4.99 -10.91
CA PHE A 38 -9.20 -4.88 -11.70
C PHE A 38 -8.00 -4.43 -10.88
N VAL A 39 -8.12 -3.33 -10.12
CA VAL A 39 -6.98 -2.73 -9.41
C VAL A 39 -6.59 -3.56 -8.18
N LEU A 40 -7.58 -3.95 -7.37
CA LEU A 40 -7.34 -4.66 -6.11
C LEU A 40 -6.62 -6.00 -6.32
N PRO A 41 -7.00 -6.88 -7.27
CA PRO A 41 -6.26 -8.12 -7.51
C PRO A 41 -4.81 -7.88 -7.94
N VAL A 42 -4.58 -6.90 -8.81
CA VAL A 42 -3.23 -6.53 -9.26
C VAL A 42 -2.38 -6.02 -8.10
N VAL A 43 -2.94 -5.15 -7.25
CA VAL A 43 -2.24 -4.62 -6.07
C VAL A 43 -1.91 -5.74 -5.08
N LEU A 44 -2.81 -6.68 -4.83
CA LEU A 44 -2.54 -7.81 -3.94
C LEU A 44 -1.44 -8.74 -4.47
N ILE A 45 -1.44 -9.04 -5.78
CA ILE A 45 -0.35 -9.79 -6.42
C ILE A 45 0.97 -9.03 -6.30
N TYR A 46 0.96 -7.73 -6.57
CA TYR A 46 2.14 -6.88 -6.45
C TYR A 46 2.66 -6.81 -5.01
N MET A 47 1.77 -6.79 -4.01
CA MET A 47 2.15 -6.85 -2.61
C MET A 47 2.85 -8.17 -2.25
N ALA A 48 2.43 -9.30 -2.83
CA ALA A 48 3.14 -10.57 -2.64
C ALA A 48 4.58 -10.48 -3.17
N VAL A 49 4.77 -9.88 -4.36
CA VAL A 49 6.10 -9.61 -4.92
C VAL A 49 6.90 -8.66 -4.00
N ALA A 50 6.29 -7.58 -3.53
CA ALA A 50 6.92 -6.64 -2.62
C ALA A 50 7.36 -7.31 -1.30
N ALA A 51 6.55 -8.24 -0.78
CA ALA A 51 6.89 -9.01 0.40
C ALA A 51 8.10 -9.93 0.18
N LEU A 52 8.25 -10.52 -1.02
CA LEU A 52 9.45 -11.27 -1.39
C LEU A 52 10.69 -10.36 -1.46
N VAL A 53 10.58 -9.20 -2.12
CA VAL A 53 11.68 -8.22 -2.22
C VAL A 53 12.08 -7.68 -0.85
N ALA A 54 11.12 -7.51 0.06
CA ALA A 54 11.35 -7.02 1.43
C ALA A 54 12.23 -7.95 2.29
N GLN A 55 12.44 -9.20 1.87
CA GLN A 55 13.32 -10.17 2.53
C GLN A 55 14.80 -9.91 2.25
N ALA A 56 15.11 -9.17 1.18
CA ALA A 56 16.49 -8.81 0.85
C ALA A 56 17.14 -7.95 1.94
N SER A 57 18.48 -7.95 1.95
CA SER A 57 19.28 -7.10 2.83
C SER A 57 19.60 -5.75 2.18
N GLY A 58 20.00 -4.78 2.99
CA GLY A 58 20.40 -3.45 2.51
C GLY A 58 19.30 -2.67 1.79
N THR A 59 19.67 -1.92 0.76
CA THR A 59 18.79 -1.01 0.01
C THR A 59 17.65 -1.74 -0.68
N MET A 60 17.89 -2.92 -1.25
CA MET A 60 16.85 -3.71 -1.93
C MET A 60 15.74 -4.12 -0.95
N GLY A 61 16.12 -4.52 0.27
CA GLY A 61 15.15 -4.78 1.34
C GLY A 61 14.38 -3.54 1.77
N GLN A 62 15.01 -2.37 1.81
CA GLN A 62 14.33 -1.10 2.09
C GLN A 62 13.32 -0.72 1.01
N ILE A 63 13.64 -0.96 -0.28
CA ILE A 63 12.73 -0.76 -1.41
C ILE A 63 11.53 -1.69 -1.28
N GLY A 64 11.75 -3.00 -1.09
CA GLY A 64 10.64 -3.97 -0.96
C GLY A 64 9.70 -3.65 0.20
N ARG A 65 10.23 -3.19 1.33
CA ARG A 65 9.42 -2.73 2.47
C ARG A 65 8.62 -1.48 2.13
N GLY A 66 9.22 -0.52 1.42
CA GLY A 66 8.52 0.66 0.94
C GLY A 66 7.40 0.33 -0.04
N MET A 67 7.66 -0.56 -1.00
CA MET A 67 6.66 -1.05 -1.94
C MET A 67 5.48 -1.69 -1.21
N LEU A 68 5.77 -2.57 -0.24
CA LEU A 68 4.74 -3.28 0.52
C LEU A 68 3.90 -2.32 1.36
N VAL A 69 4.55 -1.45 2.14
CA VAL A 69 3.87 -0.47 2.99
C VAL A 69 3.04 0.51 2.17
N GLY A 70 3.59 1.03 1.07
CA GLY A 70 2.87 1.97 0.22
C GLY A 70 1.68 1.33 -0.49
N SER A 71 1.81 0.07 -0.93
CA SER A 71 0.74 -0.64 -1.62
C SER A 71 -0.43 -1.05 -0.72
N LEU A 72 -0.24 -1.08 0.61
CA LEU A 72 -1.33 -1.29 1.57
C LEU A 72 -2.39 -0.17 1.53
N SER A 73 -2.05 1.01 1.03
CA SER A 73 -2.98 2.14 0.94
C SER A 73 -4.27 1.79 0.18
N GLY A 74 -4.17 1.18 -1.00
CA GLY A 74 -5.36 0.86 -1.82
C GLY A 74 -6.36 -0.07 -1.15
N PRO A 75 -5.95 -1.25 -0.65
CA PRO A 75 -6.86 -2.12 0.11
C PRO A 75 -7.43 -1.43 1.35
N LEU A 76 -6.60 -0.68 2.08
CA LEU A 76 -7.05 0.01 3.29
C LEU A 76 -8.03 1.14 2.99
N SER A 77 -7.82 1.93 1.93
CA SER A 77 -8.73 2.99 1.54
C SER A 77 -10.07 2.41 1.11
N LEU A 78 -10.09 1.36 0.30
CA LEU A 78 -11.33 0.67 -0.07
C LEU A 78 -12.08 0.11 1.15
N LEU A 79 -11.37 -0.47 2.12
CA LEU A 79 -11.98 -0.95 3.36
C LEU A 79 -12.58 0.19 4.19
N VAL A 80 -11.82 1.26 4.41
CA VAL A 80 -12.25 2.40 5.23
C VAL A 80 -13.43 3.11 4.57
N PHE A 81 -13.30 3.53 3.31
CA PHE A 81 -14.36 4.24 2.61
C PHE A 81 -15.57 3.35 2.32
N GLY A 82 -15.36 2.08 1.99
CA GLY A 82 -16.45 1.12 1.81
C GLY A 82 -17.24 0.90 3.10
N ALA A 83 -16.56 0.74 4.24
CA ALA A 83 -17.21 0.60 5.54
C ALA A 83 -17.98 1.87 5.93
N LEU A 84 -17.36 3.05 5.78
CA LEU A 84 -18.01 4.33 6.07
C LEU A 84 -19.23 4.55 5.19
N TRP A 85 -19.14 4.22 3.90
CA TRP A 85 -20.27 4.28 2.98
C TRP A 85 -21.40 3.36 3.41
N ALA A 86 -21.10 2.12 3.80
CA ALA A 86 -22.11 1.17 4.26
C ALA A 86 -22.83 1.66 5.53
N ILE A 87 -22.09 2.23 6.48
CA ILE A 87 -22.65 2.84 7.70
C ILE A 87 -23.55 4.03 7.34
N ALA A 88 -23.06 4.95 6.49
CA ALA A 88 -23.81 6.12 6.05
C ALA A 88 -25.10 5.73 5.30
N HIS A 89 -25.06 4.67 4.50
CA HIS A 89 -26.23 4.16 3.79
C HIS A 89 -27.27 3.55 4.74
N ALA A 90 -26.83 2.90 5.82
CA ALA A 90 -27.71 2.27 6.81
C ALA A 90 -28.46 3.27 7.71
N ILE A 91 -27.92 4.47 7.94
CA ILE A 91 -28.54 5.50 8.79
C ILE A 91 -29.59 6.37 8.06
N GLY A 92 -29.73 6.23 6.74
CA GLY A 92 -30.64 7.05 5.91
C GLY A 92 -30.07 8.45 5.59
N PRO A 93 -30.77 9.26 4.77
CA PRO A 93 -30.39 10.66 4.59
C PRO A 93 -30.47 11.39 5.94
N LEU A 94 -29.40 12.12 6.29
CA LEU A 94 -29.45 13.13 7.36
C LEU A 94 -30.42 14.25 6.98
#